data_AF-A0A539EAR5-F1
#
_entry.id   AF-A0A539EAR5-F1
#
_cell.length_a   1.000
_cell.length_b   1.000
_cell.length_c   1.000
_cell.angle_alpha   90.00
_cell.angle_beta   90.00
_cell.angle_gamma   90.00
#
_symmetry.space_group_name_H-M   'P 1'
#
loop_
_entity.id
_entity.type
_entity.pdbx_description
1 polymer ?
#
loop_
_entity_poly.entity_id
_entity_poly.type
_entity_poly.pdbx_seq_one_letter_code
_entity_poly.pdbx_strand_id
1 'polypeptide(L)'
;MKQLIQDFKTGEIKVVDVPTPRAQAGHVLVRNAWSLVSAGTERSTVSTGQKSLLGKARARPDLVKKVIDSARKEGVVAAWQKVQTRLDNWKTLGYSTAGVVIEVGEGVEGFQVGD
;
A
#
# COMPACT_ATOMS: atom_id res chain seq x y z
N MET A 1 -4.86 -7.93 -14.30
CA MET A 1 -3.52 -7.34 -14.44
C MET A 1 -2.60 -7.85 -13.35
N LYS A 2 -1.28 -7.86 -13.58
CA LYS A 2 -0.29 -8.23 -12.56
C LYS A 2 0.01 -7.07 -11.63
N GLN A 3 0.15 -7.34 -10.33
CA GLN A 3 0.49 -6.35 -9.33
C GLN A 3 1.55 -6.88 -8.37
N LEU A 4 2.60 -6.08 -8.11
CA LEU A 4 3.60 -6.38 -7.10
C LEU A 4 3.07 -5.94 -5.73
N ILE A 5 2.90 -6.91 -4.83
CA ILE A 5 2.45 -6.66 -3.45
C ILE A 5 3.49 -7.12 -2.44
N GLN A 6 3.47 -6.49 -1.28
CA GLN A 6 4.14 -6.97 -0.09
C GLN A 6 3.09 -7.35 0.96
N ASP A 7 3.15 -8.59 1.42
CA ASP A 7 2.38 -9.09 2.54
C ASP A 7 3.06 -8.64 3.84
N PHE A 8 2.39 -7.77 4.61
CA PHE A 8 2.95 -7.22 5.85
C PHE A 8 2.87 -8.18 7.04
N LYS A 9 2.12 -9.27 6.92
CA LYS A 9 2.06 -10.33 7.92
C LYS A 9 3.24 -11.28 7.77
N THR A 10 3.48 -11.76 6.55
CA THR A 10 4.54 -12.75 6.27
C THR A 10 5.87 -12.11 5.88
N GLY A 11 5.86 -10.89 5.36
CA GLY A 11 7.01 -10.22 4.76
C GLY A 11 7.29 -10.63 3.31
N GLU A 12 6.50 -11.54 2.75
CA GLU A 12 6.62 -12.02 1.38
C GLU A 12 6.34 -10.90 0.37
N ILE A 13 7.12 -10.88 -0.71
CA ILE A 13 6.86 -10.06 -1.89
C ILE A 13 6.49 -10.99 -3.02
N LYS A 14 5.33 -10.73 -3.65
CA LYS A 14 4.83 -11.56 -4.75
C LYS A 14 4.11 -10.73 -5.78
N VAL A 15 4.10 -11.27 -7.00
CA VAL A 15 3.27 -10.75 -8.09
C VAL A 15 1.97 -11.54 -8.07
N VAL A 16 0.85 -10.84 -7.96
CA VAL A 16 -0.48 -11.43 -7.98
C VAL A 16 -1.26 -10.93 -9.19
N ASP A 17 -2.16 -11.76 -9.69
CA ASP A 17 -3.15 -11.33 -10.68
C ASP A 17 -4.37 -10.75 -9.96
N VAL A 18 -4.71 -9.51 -10.31
CA VAL A 18 -5.87 -8.80 -9.80
C VAL A 18 -6.79 -8.38 -10.96
N PRO A 19 -8.09 -8.17 -10.72
CA PRO A 19 -8.96 -7.56 -11.71
C PRO A 19 -8.41 -6.22 -12.19
N THR A 20 -8.54 -5.93 -13.49
CA THR A 20 -8.20 -4.59 -14.00
C THR A 20 -9.21 -3.58 -13.42
N PRO A 21 -8.74 -2.50 -12.77
CA PRO A 21 -9.63 -1.49 -12.22
C PRO A 21 -10.33 -0.72 -13.34
N ARG A 22 -11.42 -0.04 -13.00
CA ARG A 22 -12.12 0.94 -13.85
C ARG A 22 -11.94 2.34 -13.28
N ALA A 23 -12.01 3.35 -14.14
CA ALA A 23 -11.94 4.73 -13.68
C ALA A 23 -13.25 5.10 -12.96
N GLN A 24 -13.17 5.35 -11.66
CA GLN A 24 -14.28 5.90 -10.89
C GLN A 24 -14.38 7.42 -11.11
N ALA A 25 -15.50 8.04 -10.75
CA ALA A 25 -15.63 9.50 -10.76
C ALA A 25 -14.44 10.17 -10.06
N GLY A 26 -13.89 11.21 -10.68
CA GLY A 26 -12.69 11.92 -10.21
C GLY A 26 -11.36 11.16 -10.33
N HIS A 27 -11.31 10.02 -11.03
CA HIS A 27 -10.10 9.22 -11.22
C HIS A 27 -9.79 8.96 -12.70
N VAL A 28 -8.52 8.72 -13.01
CA VAL A 28 -8.07 8.21 -14.31
C VAL A 28 -7.49 6.81 -14.16
N LEU A 29 -7.66 5.99 -15.19
CA LEU A 29 -6.97 4.71 -15.29
C LEU A 29 -5.75 4.86 -16.19
N VAL A 30 -4.56 4.60 -15.65
CA VAL A 30 -3.31 4.66 -16.38
C VAL A 30 -2.82 3.25 -16.67
N ARG A 31 -2.63 2.92 -17.96
CA ARG A 31 -1.87 1.74 -18.37
C ARG A 31 -0.40 2.03 -18.16
N ASN A 32 0.11 1.54 -17.04
CA ASN A 32 1.50 1.70 -16.69
C ASN A 32 2.44 1.08 -17.75
N ALA A 33 3.42 1.85 -18.21
CA ALA A 33 4.43 1.40 -19.17
C ALA A 33 5.80 1.22 -18.50
N TRP A 34 6.13 2.09 -17.54
CA TRP A 34 7.41 2.11 -16.85
C TRP A 34 7.22 2.41 -15.37
N SER A 35 7.95 1.72 -14.51
CA SER A 35 8.01 2.02 -13.07
C SER A 35 9.46 2.11 -12.61
N LEU A 36 9.78 3.12 -11.80
CA LEU A 36 11.08 3.29 -11.19
C LEU A 36 11.07 2.73 -9.77
N VAL A 37 12.09 1.92 -9.45
CA VAL A 37 12.30 1.46 -8.08
C VAL A 37 13.10 2.50 -7.30
N SER A 38 12.51 3.06 -6.25
CA SER A 38 13.16 4.07 -5.41
C SER A 38 14.14 3.42 -4.43
N ALA A 39 15.42 3.78 -4.56
CA ALA A 39 16.49 3.24 -3.72
C ALA A 39 16.30 3.53 -2.22
N GLY A 40 15.58 4.60 -1.88
CA GLY A 40 15.30 5.00 -0.50
C GLY A 40 13.95 4.49 0.00
N THR A 41 12.86 5.06 -0.51
CA THR A 41 11.51 4.84 0.02
C THR A 41 11.04 3.40 -0.13
N GLU A 42 11.26 2.79 -1.30
CA GLU A 42 10.83 1.41 -1.52
C GLU A 42 11.72 0.42 -0.80
N ARG A 43 13.04 0.64 -0.77
CA ARG A 43 13.95 -0.18 0.06
C ARG A 43 13.57 -0.14 1.54
N SER A 44 13.25 1.04 2.07
CA SER A 44 12.81 1.19 3.47
C SER A 44 11.47 0.49 3.72
N THR A 45 10.53 0.60 2.78
CA THR A 45 9.23 -0.08 2.86
C THR A 45 9.40 -1.60 2.86
N VAL A 46 10.16 -2.12 1.89
CA VAL A 46 10.45 -3.56 1.75
C VAL A 46 11.14 -4.10 3.01
N SER A 47 12.21 -3.44 3.45
CA SER A 47 12.96 -3.88 4.64
C SER A 47 12.13 -3.82 5.92
N THR A 48 11.16 -2.89 6.02
CA THR A 48 10.24 -2.86 7.16
C THR A 48 9.20 -3.97 7.07
N GLY A 49 8.64 -4.21 5.89
CA GLY A 49 7.65 -5.28 5.68
C GLY A 49 8.22 -6.67 5.94
N GLN A 50 9.50 -6.91 5.61
CA GLN A 50 10.20 -8.18 5.85
C GLN A 50 10.58 -8.45 7.32
N LYS A 51 10.47 -7.46 8.21
CA LYS A 51 10.78 -7.66 9.64
C LYS A 51 9.69 -8.48 10.34
N SER A 52 10.10 -9.18 11.40
CA SER A 52 9.16 -9.74 12.38
C SER A 52 8.32 -8.65 13.04
N LEU A 53 7.22 -9.02 13.72
CA LEU A 53 6.38 -8.06 14.43
C LEU A 53 7.17 -7.22 15.44
N LEU A 54 8.10 -7.84 16.17
CA LEU A 54 8.99 -7.14 17.10
C LEU A 54 9.94 -6.19 16.36
N GLY A 55 10.48 -6.61 15.21
CA GLY A 55 11.31 -5.76 14.36
C GLY A 55 10.55 -4.55 13.81
N LYS A 56 9.27 -4.73 13.43
CA LYS A 56 8.35 -3.66 13.02
C LYS A 56 8.07 -2.69 14.16
N ALA A 57 7.82 -3.20 15.37
CA ALA A 57 7.61 -2.40 16.57
C ALA A 57 8.84 -1.54 16.92
N ARG A 58 10.05 -2.11 16.85
CA ARG A 58 11.31 -1.38 17.06
C ARG A 58 11.55 -0.31 16.00
N ALA A 59 11.21 -0.58 14.74
CA ALA A 59 11.36 0.38 13.64
C ALA A 59 10.34 1.53 13.71
N ARG A 60 9.19 1.30 14.36
CA ARG A 60 8.07 2.26 14.44
C ARG A 60 7.59 2.44 15.88
N PRO A 61 8.41 3.04 16.77
CA PRO A 61 8.03 3.27 18.16
C PRO A 61 6.81 4.21 18.29
N ASP A 62 6.58 5.06 17.30
CA ASP A 62 5.38 5.90 17.19
C ASP A 62 4.09 5.06 17.07
N LEU A 63 4.12 3.96 16.32
CA LEU A 63 2.98 3.05 16.19
C LEU A 63 2.76 2.24 17.47
N VAL A 64 3.84 1.88 18.18
CA VAL A 64 3.74 1.21 19.49
C VAL A 64 2.99 2.08 20.49
N LYS A 65 3.32 3.38 20.55
CA LYS A 65 2.59 4.35 21.40
C LYS A 65 1.10 4.39 21.05
N LYS A 66 0.76 4.45 19.75
CA LYS A 66 -0.65 4.42 19.30
C LYS A 66 -1.38 3.14 19.71
N VAL A 67 -0.71 1.99 19.69
CA VAL A 67 -1.30 0.72 20.14
C VAL A 67 -1.55 0.75 21.65
N ILE A 68 -0.59 1.25 22.45
CA ILE A 68 -0.75 1.41 23.90
C ILE A 68 -1.92 2.36 24.22
N ASP A 69 -1.99 3.49 23.53
CA ASP A 69 -3.08 4.46 23.70
C ASP A 69 -4.43 3.87 23.31
N SER A 70 -4.49 3.11 22.21
CA SER A 70 -5.70 2.39 21.81
C SER A 70 -6.10 1.34 22.85
N ALA A 71 -5.13 0.61 23.42
CA ALA A 71 -5.40 -0.39 24.45
C ALA A 71 -5.95 0.24 25.73
N ARG A 72 -5.46 1.42 26.10
CA ARG A 72 -5.94 2.19 27.26
C ARG A 72 -7.34 2.76 27.04
N LYS A 73 -7.64 3.24 25.84
CA LYS A 73 -8.92 3.91 25.54
C LYS A 73 -10.05 2.95 25.18
N GLU A 74 -9.73 1.89 24.44
CA GLU A 74 -10.73 1.02 23.80
C GLU A 74 -10.60 -0.44 24.24
N GLY A 75 -9.60 -0.76 25.06
CA GLY A 75 -9.31 -2.11 25.52
C GLY A 75 -8.30 -2.85 24.65
N VAL A 76 -7.67 -3.87 25.25
CA VAL A 76 -6.58 -4.64 24.61
C VAL A 76 -7.07 -5.41 23.38
N VAL A 77 -8.29 -5.94 23.42
CA VAL A 77 -8.87 -6.70 22.30
C VAL A 77 -9.06 -5.80 21.08
N ALA A 78 -9.60 -4.59 21.25
CA ALA A 78 -9.78 -3.64 20.17
C ALA A 78 -8.44 -3.18 19.58
N ALA A 79 -7.44 -2.91 20.44
CA ALA A 79 -6.10 -2.56 19.99
C ALA A 79 -5.43 -3.69 19.20
N TRP A 80 -5.60 -4.95 19.65
CA TRP A 80 -5.10 -6.13 18.95
C TRP A 80 -5.75 -6.28 17.57
N GLN A 81 -7.08 -6.16 17.48
CA GLN A 81 -7.80 -6.23 16.21
C GLN A 81 -7.29 -5.16 15.22
N LYS A 82 -7.07 -3.92 15.68
CA LYS A 82 -6.49 -2.86 14.83
C LYS A 82 -5.10 -3.20 14.30
N VAL A 83 -4.26 -3.84 15.12
CA VAL A 83 -2.93 -4.32 14.67
C VAL A 83 -3.10 -5.41 13.63
N GLN A 84 -3.98 -6.38 13.88
CA GLN A 84 -4.24 -7.51 12.99
C GLN A 84 -4.75 -7.04 11.62
N THR A 85 -5.79 -6.18 11.58
CA THR A 85 -6.30 -5.56 10.35
C THR A 85 -5.20 -4.85 9.57
N ARG A 86 -4.28 -4.17 10.27
CA ARG A 86 -3.19 -3.45 9.60
C ARG A 86 -2.13 -4.37 9.02
N LEU A 87 -1.86 -5.51 9.66
CA LEU A 87 -0.90 -6.51 9.18
C LEU A 87 -1.48 -7.36 8.04
N ASP A 88 -2.78 -7.60 8.05
CA ASP A 88 -3.47 -8.38 7.00
C ASP A 88 -3.62 -7.60 5.68
N ASN A 89 -3.41 -6.28 5.69
CA ASN A 89 -3.46 -5.48 4.47
C ASN A 89 -2.23 -5.69 3.58
N TRP A 90 -2.47 -5.98 2.31
CA TRP A 90 -1.44 -5.96 1.28
C TRP A 90 -1.01 -4.54 0.96
N LYS A 91 0.30 -4.35 0.84
CA LYS A 91 0.91 -3.08 0.45
C LYS A 91 1.36 -3.16 -1.00
N THR A 92 0.90 -2.21 -1.81
CA THR A 92 1.35 -2.06 -3.19
C THR A 92 2.66 -1.27 -3.22
N LEU A 93 3.53 -1.63 -4.17
CA LEU A 93 4.79 -0.92 -4.47
C LEU A 93 4.69 -0.24 -5.84
N GLY A 94 5.65 0.62 -6.20
CA GLY A 94 5.68 1.30 -7.50
C GLY A 94 4.96 2.66 -7.48
N TYR A 95 5.38 3.58 -6.62
CA TYR A 95 4.78 4.92 -6.55
C TYR A 95 5.25 5.87 -7.66
N SER A 96 6.43 5.59 -8.23
CA SER A 96 7.03 6.40 -9.30
C SER A 96 6.88 5.65 -10.61
N THR A 97 5.94 6.09 -11.43
CA THR A 97 5.49 5.34 -12.59
C THR A 97 5.01 6.27 -13.69
N ALA A 98 5.10 5.83 -14.94
CA ALA A 98 4.64 6.57 -16.11
C ALA A 98 3.97 5.60 -17.10
N GLY A 99 2.90 6.08 -17.74
CA GLY A 99 2.10 5.28 -18.63
C GLY A 99 1.16 6.16 -19.43
N VAL A 100 0.15 5.53 -20.03
CA VAL A 100 -0.84 6.21 -20.86
C VAL A 100 -2.20 6.15 -20.18
N VAL A 101 -2.92 7.26 -20.14
CA VAL A 101 -4.32 7.31 -19.70
C VAL A 101 -5.17 6.50 -20.68
N ILE A 102 -5.84 5.46 -20.18
CA ILE A 102 -6.70 4.56 -20.98
C ILE A 102 -8.19 4.67 -20.64
N GLU A 103 -8.53 5.31 -19.53
CA GLU A 103 -9.92 5.58 -19.13
C GLU A 103 -9.94 6.84 -18.25
N VAL A 104 -10.95 7.69 -18.42
CA VAL A 104 -11.16 8.91 -17.63
C VAL A 104 -12.55 8.82 -17.00
N GLY A 105 -12.60 8.93 -15.68
CA GLY A 105 -13.84 8.90 -14.92
C GLY A 105 -14.61 10.21 -15.01
N GLU A 106 -15.90 10.15 -14.69
CA GLU A 106 -16.78 11.33 -14.66
C GLU A 106 -16.20 12.46 -13.78
N GLY A 107 -16.27 13.69 -14.27
CA GLY A 107 -15.85 14.89 -13.54
C GLY A 107 -14.34 15.13 -13.47
N VAL A 108 -13.52 14.33 -14.17
CA VAL A 108 -12.09 14.62 -14.33
C VAL A 108 -11.91 15.67 -15.42
N GLU A 109 -11.23 16.75 -15.09
CA GLU A 109 -10.81 17.81 -16.03
C GLU A 109 -9.28 17.78 -16.21
N GLY A 110 -8.79 18.19 -17.38
CA GLY A 110 -7.35 18.35 -17.64
C GLY A 110 -6.59 17.08 -18.06
N PHE A 111 -7.27 15.94 -18.16
CA PHE A 111 -6.73 14.69 -18.71
C PHE A 111 -7.70 14.08 -19.73
N GLN A 112 -7.15 13.45 -20.76
CA GLN A 112 -7.90 12.70 -21.77
C GLN A 112 -7.24 11.35 -22.04
N VAL A 113 -8.01 10.43 -22.63
CA VAL A 113 -7.47 9.14 -23.08
C VAL A 113 -6.37 9.40 -24.13
N GLY A 114 -5.20 8.82 -23.91
CA GLY A 114 -4.03 8.98 -24.77
C GLY A 114 -2.93 9.88 -24.20
N ASP A 115 -3.22 10.67 -23.16
CA ASP A 115 -2.21 11.42 -22.41
C ASP A 115 -1.23 10.51 -21.64
#